data_AF-A0A8J6LEE8-F1
#
_entry.id   AF-A0A8J6LEE8-F1
#
_cell.length_a   1.000
_cell.length_b   1.000
_cell.length_c   1.000
_cell.angle_alpha   90.00
_cell.angle_beta   90.00
_cell.angle_gamma   90.00
#
_symmetry.space_group_name_H-M   'P 1'
#
loop_
_entity.id
_entity.type
_entity.pdbx_description
1 polymer ?
#
loop_
_entity_poly.entity_id
_entity_poly.type
_entity_poly.pdbx_seq_one_letter_code
_entity_poly.pdbx_strand_id
1 'polypeptide(L)'
;MLRVLLPLFIFSLTSSVRGKDAAQKYTTKYDGVDLESVVKNERLLKSYVDCLLDKGRCTPDGLELKKNMPDAIETDCSKCSEKQKEGSDFIMEYLIDHKPEYWEALEVKYDPDGAYKRSWAVIVHKPVESKTLHRSVRAPQKYTSKYDNIDVERILHSKRLLLNYINCLLDKGSCSPDGRELKRVLPEALATDCAKCSPGQKKQAGKVLTFILLNYRKEWDQLIAKYDPEGNYRKQYEIDDDYDYSQLDDAAK
;
A
#
# COMPACT_ATOMS: atom_id res chain seq x y z
N MET A 1 -40.98 11.30 63.63
CA MET A 1 -41.34 10.17 62.76
C MET A 1 -40.88 10.50 61.35
N LEU A 2 -39.96 9.75 60.76
CA LEU A 2 -40.16 9.02 59.49
C LEU A 2 -38.82 8.40 59.07
N ARG A 3 -38.77 7.06 59.18
CA ARG A 3 -37.72 6.18 58.65
C ARG A 3 -37.93 6.05 57.14
N VAL A 4 -36.89 6.16 56.33
CA VAL A 4 -36.84 5.50 55.01
C VAL A 4 -35.50 4.79 54.88
N LEU A 5 -35.59 3.49 54.65
CA LEU A 5 -34.54 2.50 54.46
C LEU A 5 -34.22 2.31 52.96
N LEU A 6 -33.12 1.60 52.70
CA LEU A 6 -32.63 0.91 51.48
C LEU A 6 -31.72 1.67 50.50
N PRO A 7 -30.78 0.99 49.79
CA PRO A 7 -30.08 -0.26 50.11
C PRO A 7 -28.55 -0.24 49.84
N LEU A 8 -27.84 -1.18 50.49
CA LEU A 8 -26.47 -1.58 50.17
C LEU A 8 -26.37 -2.13 48.74
N PHE A 9 -25.68 -1.42 47.85
CA PHE A 9 -25.21 -1.98 46.57
C PHE A 9 -23.88 -2.69 46.79
N ILE A 10 -23.92 -4.02 46.85
CA ILE A 10 -22.74 -4.89 46.80
C ILE A 10 -22.21 -4.84 45.36
N PHE A 11 -21.09 -4.15 45.15
CA PHE A 11 -20.33 -4.20 43.90
C PHE A 11 -19.68 -5.59 43.79
N SER A 12 -20.31 -6.52 43.06
CA SER A 12 -19.62 -7.76 42.68
C SER A 12 -18.69 -7.45 41.50
N LEU A 13 -17.37 -7.54 41.75
CA LEU A 13 -16.36 -7.53 40.71
C LEU A 13 -16.47 -8.85 39.94
N THR A 14 -17.19 -8.85 38.82
CA THR A 14 -17.13 -9.94 37.85
C THR A 14 -15.98 -9.66 36.90
N SER A 15 -14.88 -10.38 37.08
CA SER A 15 -13.77 -10.40 36.13
C SER A 15 -14.26 -10.96 34.79
N SER A 16 -14.52 -10.08 33.82
CA SER A 16 -14.75 -10.51 32.44
C SER A 16 -13.45 -11.08 31.88
N VAL A 17 -13.43 -12.40 31.69
CA VAL A 17 -12.43 -13.08 30.87
C VAL A 17 -12.63 -12.64 29.43
N ARG A 18 -11.72 -11.82 28.90
CA ARG A 18 -11.66 -11.50 27.46
C ARG A 18 -11.14 -12.72 26.70
N GLY A 19 -12.04 -13.42 26.03
CA GLY A 19 -11.67 -14.36 24.96
C GLY A 19 -10.97 -13.62 23.83
N LYS A 20 -9.89 -14.20 23.30
CA LYS A 20 -9.24 -13.72 22.07
C LYS A 20 -10.13 -14.16 20.89
N ASP A 21 -10.94 -13.25 20.37
CA ASP A 21 -11.68 -13.49 19.14
C ASP A 21 -10.70 -13.68 17.97
N ALA A 22 -10.85 -14.78 17.24
CA ALA A 22 -10.19 -14.95 15.95
C ALA A 22 -10.70 -13.85 15.01
N ALA A 23 -9.79 -13.11 14.38
CA ALA A 23 -10.16 -12.00 13.49
C ALA A 23 -11.13 -12.49 12.39
N GLN A 24 -12.36 -12.00 12.42
CA GLN A 24 -13.43 -12.40 11.51
C GLN A 24 -13.13 -11.89 10.09
N LYS A 25 -12.83 -12.80 9.16
CA LYS A 25 -12.59 -12.50 7.73
C LYS A 25 -13.89 -12.51 6.92
N TYR A 26 -13.90 -11.86 5.76
CA TYR A 26 -15.00 -11.99 4.79
C TYR A 26 -15.07 -13.42 4.24
N THR A 27 -16.23 -13.77 3.68
CA THR A 27 -16.40 -15.09 3.04
C THR A 27 -15.52 -15.19 1.80
N THR A 28 -14.89 -16.35 1.60
CA THR A 28 -14.10 -16.66 0.40
C THR A 28 -14.89 -17.39 -0.68
N LYS A 29 -16.21 -17.55 -0.47
CA LYS A 29 -17.11 -18.29 -1.37
C LYS A 29 -17.06 -17.80 -2.82
N TYR A 30 -16.79 -16.51 -3.02
CA TYR A 30 -16.80 -15.85 -4.33
C TYR A 30 -15.40 -15.45 -4.82
N ASP A 31 -14.33 -15.91 -4.19
CA ASP A 31 -12.95 -15.59 -4.59
C ASP A 31 -12.57 -16.14 -5.97
N GLY A 32 -13.38 -17.06 -6.52
CA GLY A 32 -13.21 -17.64 -7.85
C GLY A 32 -13.96 -16.93 -8.98
N VAL A 33 -14.50 -15.73 -8.76
CA VAL A 33 -15.13 -14.93 -9.83
C VAL A 33 -14.08 -14.55 -10.89
N ASP A 34 -14.40 -14.79 -12.16
CA ASP A 34 -13.52 -14.45 -13.29
C ASP A 34 -13.63 -12.95 -13.62
N LEU A 35 -12.74 -12.15 -13.02
CA LEU A 35 -12.71 -10.71 -13.20
C LEU A 35 -12.37 -10.28 -14.63
N GLU A 36 -11.60 -11.08 -15.38
CA GLU A 36 -11.32 -10.78 -16.78
C GLU A 36 -12.59 -10.86 -17.63
N SER A 37 -13.42 -11.87 -17.39
CA SER A 37 -14.71 -12.01 -18.08
C SER A 37 -15.66 -10.84 -17.76
N VAL A 38 -15.61 -10.33 -16.52
CA VAL A 38 -16.40 -9.19 -16.07
C VAL A 38 -15.97 -7.93 -16.84
N VAL A 39 -14.68 -7.59 -16.83
CA VAL A 39 -14.21 -6.35 -17.47
C VAL A 39 -14.26 -6.38 -19.01
N LYS A 40 -14.18 -7.57 -19.62
CA LYS A 40 -14.32 -7.74 -21.08
C LYS A 40 -15.78 -7.64 -21.56
N ASN A 41 -16.76 -7.73 -20.67
CA ASN A 41 -18.18 -7.69 -21.02
C ASN A 41 -18.86 -6.45 -20.42
N GLU A 42 -19.04 -5.42 -21.25
CA GLU A 42 -19.63 -4.13 -20.84
C GLU A 42 -20.98 -4.28 -20.14
N ARG A 43 -21.84 -5.20 -20.59
CA ARG A 43 -23.16 -5.40 -19.95
C ARG A 43 -23.01 -5.99 -18.55
N LEU A 44 -22.07 -6.91 -18.38
CA LEU A 44 -21.80 -7.55 -17.09
C LEU A 44 -21.15 -6.55 -16.13
N LEU A 45 -20.09 -5.87 -16.56
CA LEU A 45 -19.44 -4.82 -15.76
C LEU A 45 -20.45 -3.76 -15.30
N LYS A 46 -21.27 -3.24 -16.23
CA LYS A 46 -22.32 -2.28 -15.89
C LYS A 46 -23.31 -2.82 -14.87
N SER A 47 -23.69 -4.10 -14.95
CA SER A 47 -24.58 -4.71 -13.95
C SER A 47 -23.98 -4.72 -12.55
N TYR A 48 -22.66 -4.94 -12.40
CA TYR A 48 -21.98 -4.84 -11.11
C TYR A 48 -21.92 -3.40 -10.61
N VAL A 49 -21.54 -2.45 -11.48
CA VAL A 49 -21.48 -1.02 -11.12
C VAL A 49 -22.87 -0.49 -10.72
N ASP A 50 -23.92 -0.80 -11.48
CA ASP A 50 -25.30 -0.42 -11.14
C ASP A 50 -25.73 -1.04 -9.81
N CYS A 51 -25.38 -2.30 -9.53
CA CYS A 51 -25.63 -2.92 -8.23
C CYS A 51 -24.95 -2.12 -7.10
N LEU A 52 -23.66 -1.84 -7.22
CA LEU A 52 -22.89 -1.07 -6.24
C LEU A 52 -23.43 0.35 -6.06
N LEU A 53 -23.97 0.97 -7.10
CA LEU A 53 -24.55 2.31 -7.06
C LEU A 53 -26.04 2.37 -6.65
N ASP A 54 -26.66 1.26 -6.24
CA ASP A 54 -28.11 1.19 -5.96
C ASP A 54 -29.01 1.50 -7.17
N LYS A 55 -28.51 1.30 -8.40
CA LYS A 55 -29.22 1.58 -9.66
C LYS A 55 -29.72 0.31 -10.37
N GLY A 56 -29.35 -0.86 -9.89
CA GLY A 56 -29.67 -2.14 -10.52
C GLY A 56 -29.75 -3.31 -9.55
N ARG A 57 -30.11 -4.47 -10.07
CA ARG A 57 -30.14 -5.72 -9.30
C ARG A 57 -28.72 -6.23 -9.07
N CYS A 58 -28.51 -6.85 -7.92
CA CYS A 58 -27.25 -7.50 -7.58
C CYS A 58 -27.32 -9.01 -7.84
N THR A 59 -26.25 -9.57 -8.38
CA THR A 59 -25.96 -11.00 -8.26
C THR A 59 -25.60 -11.33 -6.80
N PRO A 60 -25.61 -12.60 -6.38
CA PRO A 60 -25.27 -12.98 -5.00
C PRO A 60 -23.87 -12.52 -4.56
N ASP A 61 -22.89 -12.58 -5.46
CA ASP A 61 -21.52 -12.13 -5.22
C ASP A 61 -21.41 -10.59 -5.25
N GLY A 62 -22.10 -9.91 -6.18
CA GLY A 62 -22.15 -8.44 -6.19
C GLY A 62 -22.82 -7.86 -4.94
N LEU A 63 -23.82 -8.56 -4.39
CA LEU A 63 -24.46 -8.18 -3.13
C LEU A 63 -23.52 -8.34 -1.94
N GLU A 64 -22.75 -9.43 -1.90
CA GLU A 64 -21.75 -9.67 -0.87
C GLU A 64 -20.65 -8.60 -0.91
N LEU A 65 -20.14 -8.29 -2.10
CA LEU A 65 -19.19 -7.19 -2.30
C LEU A 65 -19.76 -5.87 -1.79
N LYS A 66 -20.95 -5.49 -2.28
CA LYS A 66 -21.62 -4.24 -1.90
C LYS A 66 -21.77 -4.07 -0.39
N LYS A 67 -22.13 -5.15 0.30
CA LYS A 67 -22.32 -5.17 1.75
C LYS A 67 -21.02 -4.90 2.51
N ASN A 68 -19.91 -5.42 2.00
CA ASN A 68 -18.61 -5.35 2.67
C ASN A 68 -17.78 -4.11 2.25
N MET A 69 -18.10 -3.45 1.12
CA MET A 69 -17.38 -2.28 0.60
C MET A 69 -17.11 -1.17 1.63
N PRO A 70 -18.08 -0.70 2.44
CA PRO A 70 -17.81 0.37 3.40
C PRO A 70 -16.77 -0.02 4.46
N ASP A 71 -16.89 -1.22 5.04
CA ASP A 71 -15.96 -1.73 6.05
C ASP A 71 -14.58 -2.04 5.44
N ALA A 72 -14.54 -2.52 4.18
CA ALA A 72 -13.29 -2.78 3.47
C ALA A 72 -12.51 -1.49 3.21
N ILE A 73 -13.19 -0.41 2.84
CA ILE A 73 -12.56 0.90 2.62
C ILE A 73 -12.10 1.51 3.94
N GLU A 74 -12.95 1.51 4.97
CA GLU A 74 -12.63 2.08 6.28
C GLU A 74 -11.46 1.36 6.96
N THR A 75 -11.34 0.04 6.77
CA THR A 75 -10.34 -0.79 7.47
C THR A 75 -9.20 -1.26 6.58
N ASP A 76 -9.00 -0.62 5.43
CA ASP A 76 -7.95 -0.97 4.46
C ASP A 76 -7.91 -2.48 4.15
N CYS A 77 -9.08 -3.03 3.83
CA CYS A 77 -9.30 -4.42 3.50
C CYS A 77 -8.75 -5.42 4.55
N SER A 78 -8.71 -5.04 5.83
CA SER A 78 -8.14 -5.87 6.91
C SER A 78 -8.76 -7.26 7.00
N LYS A 79 -10.04 -7.39 6.62
CA LYS A 79 -10.81 -8.64 6.63
C LYS A 79 -10.82 -9.39 5.30
N CYS A 80 -10.20 -8.84 4.27
CA CYS A 80 -10.13 -9.43 2.95
C CYS A 80 -9.22 -10.67 2.91
N SER A 81 -9.53 -11.58 2.00
CA SER A 81 -8.59 -12.62 1.54
C SER A 81 -7.56 -12.01 0.58
N GLU A 82 -6.47 -12.73 0.31
CA GLU A 82 -5.48 -12.28 -0.66
C GLU A 82 -6.06 -12.20 -2.08
N LYS A 83 -6.97 -13.11 -2.44
CA LYS A 83 -7.66 -13.07 -3.74
C LYS A 83 -8.58 -11.85 -3.88
N GLN A 84 -9.22 -11.44 -2.80
CA GLN A 84 -10.06 -10.24 -2.78
C GLN A 84 -9.24 -8.97 -2.95
N LYS A 85 -8.05 -8.90 -2.33
CA LYS A 85 -7.12 -7.77 -2.51
C LYS A 85 -6.60 -7.70 -3.95
N GLU A 86 -6.07 -8.81 -4.47
CA GLU A 86 -5.60 -8.91 -5.86
C GLU A 86 -6.70 -8.53 -6.87
N GLY A 87 -7.93 -9.00 -6.62
CA GLY A 87 -9.08 -8.68 -7.45
C GLY A 87 -9.53 -7.23 -7.36
N SER A 88 -9.47 -6.64 -6.16
CA SER A 88 -9.75 -5.22 -5.95
C SER A 88 -8.76 -4.36 -6.72
N ASP A 89 -7.46 -4.64 -6.61
CA ASP A 89 -6.41 -3.89 -7.33
C ASP A 89 -6.65 -3.92 -8.85
N PHE A 90 -6.90 -5.12 -9.41
CA PHE A 90 -7.18 -5.29 -10.84
C PHE A 90 -8.41 -4.48 -11.31
N ILE A 91 -9.52 -4.55 -10.57
CA ILE A 91 -10.75 -3.85 -10.95
C ILE A 91 -10.58 -2.34 -10.78
N MET A 92 -9.93 -1.89 -9.71
CA MET A 92 -9.67 -0.46 -9.49
C MET A 92 -8.81 0.13 -10.61
N GLU A 93 -7.68 -0.50 -10.95
CA GLU A 93 -6.82 -0.11 -12.08
C GLU A 93 -7.62 -0.05 -13.39
N TYR A 94 -8.38 -1.10 -13.71
CA TYR A 94 -9.19 -1.13 -14.93
C TYR A 94 -10.25 -0.02 -14.97
N LEU A 95 -10.95 0.23 -13.86
CA LEU A 95 -11.98 1.26 -13.81
C LEU A 95 -11.37 2.66 -13.93
N ILE A 96 -10.25 2.93 -13.27
CA ILE A 96 -9.55 4.22 -13.35
C ILE A 96 -9.08 4.50 -14.78
N ASP A 97 -8.46 3.51 -15.44
CA ASP A 97 -7.82 3.70 -16.74
C ASP A 97 -8.80 3.61 -17.93
N HIS A 98 -9.86 2.81 -17.81
CA HIS A 98 -10.71 2.45 -18.94
C HIS A 98 -12.20 2.76 -18.77
N LYS A 99 -12.65 3.10 -17.55
CA LYS A 99 -14.05 3.45 -17.22
C LYS A 99 -14.12 4.56 -16.16
N PRO A 100 -13.48 5.72 -16.37
CA PRO A 100 -13.44 6.79 -15.38
C PRO A 100 -14.84 7.23 -14.93
N GLU A 101 -15.84 7.16 -15.80
CA GLU A 101 -17.24 7.45 -15.48
C GLU A 101 -17.85 6.50 -14.44
N TYR A 102 -17.44 5.23 -14.43
CA TYR A 102 -17.85 4.27 -13.41
C TYR A 102 -17.05 4.45 -12.13
N TRP A 103 -15.75 4.72 -12.27
CA TRP A 103 -14.88 4.99 -11.13
C TRP A 103 -15.34 6.21 -10.32
N GLU A 104 -15.53 7.36 -10.97
CA GLU A 104 -15.94 8.60 -10.32
C GLU A 104 -17.27 8.45 -9.56
N ALA A 105 -18.24 7.74 -10.16
CA ALA A 105 -19.52 7.50 -9.52
C ALA A 105 -19.40 6.61 -8.26
N LEU A 106 -18.50 5.62 -8.27
CA LEU A 106 -18.23 4.76 -7.13
C LEU A 106 -17.42 5.48 -6.05
N GLU A 107 -16.42 6.27 -6.43
CA GLU A 107 -15.60 7.10 -5.53
C GLU A 107 -16.48 8.06 -4.74
N VAL A 108 -17.35 8.82 -5.40
CA VAL A 108 -18.30 9.73 -4.73
C VAL A 108 -19.16 9.02 -3.68
N LYS A 109 -19.50 7.74 -3.91
CA LYS A 109 -20.35 6.97 -3.01
C LYS A 109 -19.60 6.40 -1.81
N TYR A 110 -18.40 5.88 -2.05
CA TYR A 110 -17.71 5.01 -1.10
C TYR A 110 -16.45 5.64 -0.48
N ASP A 111 -15.85 6.62 -1.15
CA ASP A 111 -14.63 7.32 -0.75
C ASP A 111 -14.76 8.84 -1.08
N PRO A 112 -15.74 9.55 -0.49
CA PRO A 112 -16.09 10.92 -0.88
C PRO A 112 -14.98 11.95 -0.58
N ASP A 113 -14.07 11.65 0.34
CA ASP A 113 -12.89 12.46 0.65
C ASP A 113 -11.64 12.00 -0.13
N GLY A 114 -11.74 10.93 -0.93
CA GLY A 114 -10.66 10.36 -1.73
C GLY A 114 -9.51 9.76 -0.91
N ALA A 115 -9.68 9.55 0.40
CA ALA A 115 -8.61 9.09 1.28
C ALA A 115 -8.13 7.68 0.91
N TYR A 116 -9.07 6.79 0.58
CA TYR A 116 -8.73 5.42 0.19
C TYR A 116 -8.04 5.39 -1.18
N LYS A 117 -8.53 6.13 -2.17
CA LYS A 117 -7.89 6.27 -3.48
C LYS A 117 -6.47 6.80 -3.36
N ARG A 118 -6.22 7.80 -2.51
CA ARG A 118 -4.86 8.31 -2.26
C ARG A 118 -3.96 7.25 -1.64
N SER A 119 -4.44 6.56 -0.60
CA SER A 119 -3.71 5.45 0.03
C SER A 119 -3.38 4.34 -0.99
N TRP A 120 -4.38 3.93 -1.77
CA TRP A 120 -4.25 2.90 -2.79
C TRP A 120 -3.32 3.32 -3.94
N ALA A 121 -3.42 4.56 -4.43
CA ALA A 121 -2.54 5.08 -5.47
C ALA A 121 -1.07 5.07 -5.02
N VAL A 122 -0.79 5.42 -3.76
CA VAL A 122 0.55 5.29 -3.17
C VAL A 122 1.02 3.82 -3.14
N ILE A 123 0.11 2.87 -2.92
CA ILE A 123 0.39 1.44 -2.83
C ILE A 123 0.55 0.78 -4.22
N VAL A 124 -0.23 1.19 -5.24
CA VAL A 124 -0.40 0.47 -6.52
C VAL A 124 0.08 1.25 -7.75
N HIS A 125 -0.07 2.58 -7.81
CA HIS A 125 0.27 3.38 -9.00
C HIS A 125 0.95 4.72 -8.68
N LYS A 126 2.25 4.82 -9.01
CA LYS A 126 2.84 6.14 -9.33
C LYS A 126 2.45 6.54 -10.75
N PRO A 127 1.95 7.76 -11.01
CA PRO A 127 1.44 8.15 -12.33
C PRO A 127 2.55 8.42 -13.34
N VAL A 128 2.36 7.92 -14.55
CA VAL A 128 3.11 8.30 -15.75
C VAL A 128 2.48 9.56 -16.34
N GLU A 129 3.17 10.70 -16.29
CA GLU A 129 2.85 11.82 -17.18
C GLU A 129 3.75 11.78 -18.42
N SER A 130 3.16 11.42 -19.57
CA SER A 130 3.82 11.53 -20.87
C SER A 130 2.97 12.35 -21.82
N LYS A 131 3.29 13.65 -21.93
CA LYS A 131 3.15 14.34 -23.20
C LYS A 131 4.34 13.97 -24.09
N THR A 132 4.01 13.72 -25.37
CA THR A 132 4.86 13.64 -26.57
C THR A 132 5.54 12.32 -26.99
N LEU A 133 5.01 11.84 -28.13
CA LEU A 133 5.65 11.35 -29.36
C LEU A 133 6.07 9.87 -29.45
N HIS A 134 5.41 9.20 -30.40
CA HIS A 134 5.68 7.85 -30.90
C HIS A 134 7.16 7.62 -31.28
N ARG A 135 7.77 6.59 -30.68
CA ARG A 135 8.87 5.82 -31.27
C ARG A 135 8.77 4.36 -30.84
N SER A 136 8.89 3.46 -31.82
CA SER A 136 8.81 1.99 -31.68
C SER A 136 9.68 1.46 -30.51
N VAL A 137 9.03 0.86 -29.50
CA VAL A 137 9.68 0.36 -28.29
C VAL A 137 10.19 -1.06 -28.50
N ARG A 138 11.52 -1.23 -28.51
CA ARG A 138 12.18 -2.50 -28.22
C ARG A 138 11.88 -2.85 -26.76
N ALA A 139 11.50 -4.09 -26.46
CA ALA A 139 11.10 -4.52 -25.11
C ALA A 139 12.02 -3.93 -24.02
N PRO A 140 11.48 -3.32 -22.95
CA PRO A 140 12.28 -2.61 -21.96
C PRO A 140 13.27 -3.58 -21.31
N GLN A 141 14.56 -3.25 -21.35
CA GLN A 141 15.60 -4.01 -20.66
C GLN A 141 15.41 -3.83 -19.16
N LYS A 142 14.91 -4.87 -18.48
CA LYS A 142 14.74 -4.91 -17.02
C LYS A 142 16.10 -5.04 -16.32
N TYR A 143 16.18 -4.64 -15.05
CA TYR A 143 17.34 -4.95 -14.22
C TYR A 143 17.49 -6.46 -14.02
N THR A 144 18.70 -6.89 -13.67
CA THR A 144 18.98 -8.31 -13.39
C THR A 144 18.14 -8.80 -12.22
N SER A 145 17.51 -9.97 -12.37
CA SER A 145 16.75 -10.63 -11.30
C SER A 145 17.61 -11.55 -10.43
N LYS A 146 18.94 -11.58 -10.67
CA LYS A 146 19.90 -12.42 -9.94
C LYS A 146 19.81 -12.24 -8.41
N TYR A 147 19.37 -11.08 -7.97
CA TYR A 147 19.36 -10.66 -6.58
C TYR A 147 17.94 -10.49 -6.01
N ASP A 148 16.90 -10.92 -6.72
CA ASP A 148 15.50 -10.74 -6.28
C ASP A 148 15.16 -11.56 -5.02
N ASN A 149 15.91 -12.64 -4.76
CA ASN A 149 15.74 -13.53 -3.60
C ASN A 149 16.60 -13.15 -2.39
N ILE A 150 17.11 -11.92 -2.32
CA ILE A 150 17.81 -11.46 -1.12
C ILE A 150 16.84 -11.39 0.05
N ASP A 151 17.27 -11.93 1.19
CA ASP A 151 16.53 -11.86 2.44
C ASP A 151 16.62 -10.45 3.05
N VAL A 152 15.71 -9.59 2.60
CA VAL A 152 15.58 -8.20 3.06
C VAL A 152 15.24 -8.14 4.54
N GLU A 153 14.42 -9.06 5.07
CA GLU A 153 14.08 -9.08 6.49
C GLU A 153 15.32 -9.23 7.37
N ARG A 154 16.18 -10.19 7.05
CA ARG A 154 17.42 -10.41 7.80
C ARG A 154 18.36 -9.20 7.75
N ILE A 155 18.37 -8.47 6.65
CA ILE A 155 19.16 -7.23 6.53
C ILE A 155 18.57 -6.16 7.45
N LEU A 156 17.26 -5.92 7.38
CA LEU A 156 16.59 -4.89 8.18
C LEU A 156 16.65 -5.17 9.69
N HIS A 157 16.55 -6.44 10.10
CA HIS A 157 16.67 -6.86 11.51
C HIS A 157 18.12 -6.97 12.00
N SER A 158 19.11 -6.69 11.16
CA SER A 158 20.52 -6.70 11.55
C SER A 158 21.16 -5.33 11.31
N LYS A 159 21.24 -4.53 12.37
CA LYS A 159 21.89 -3.20 12.36
C LYS A 159 23.26 -3.22 11.67
N ARG A 160 24.07 -4.25 11.94
CA ARG A 160 25.38 -4.42 11.30
C ARG A 160 25.28 -4.60 9.78
N LEU A 161 24.37 -5.45 9.31
CA LEU A 161 24.20 -5.69 7.87
C LEU A 161 23.62 -4.46 7.18
N LEU A 162 22.56 -3.87 7.73
CA LEU A 162 21.93 -2.67 7.19
C LEU A 162 22.94 -1.52 7.04
N LEU A 163 23.70 -1.22 8.10
CA LEU A 163 24.72 -0.16 8.04
C LEU A 163 25.83 -0.47 7.03
N ASN A 164 26.16 -1.73 6.78
CA ASN A 164 27.11 -2.08 5.72
C ASN A 164 26.57 -1.74 4.33
N TYR A 165 25.29 -2.00 4.04
CA TYR A 165 24.65 -1.58 2.79
C TYR A 165 24.61 -0.06 2.66
N ILE A 166 24.18 0.63 3.72
CA ILE A 166 24.12 2.10 3.73
C ILE A 166 25.50 2.70 3.50
N ASN A 167 26.54 2.20 4.19
CA ASN A 167 27.91 2.67 4.00
C ASN A 167 28.43 2.40 2.58
N CYS A 168 28.10 1.24 2.00
CA CYS A 168 28.38 0.96 0.59
C CYS A 168 27.73 2.02 -0.32
N LEU A 169 26.43 2.29 -0.15
CA LEU A 169 25.69 3.30 -0.92
C LEU A 169 26.24 4.71 -0.72
N LEU A 170 26.77 5.04 0.46
CA LEU A 170 27.35 6.34 0.79
C LEU A 170 28.83 6.49 0.42
N ASP A 171 29.46 5.50 -0.22
CA ASP A 171 30.93 5.51 -0.48
C ASP A 171 31.79 5.51 0.81
N LYS A 172 31.25 5.01 1.93
CA LYS A 172 31.93 4.97 3.24
C LYS A 172 32.43 3.58 3.65
N GLY A 173 32.22 2.57 2.81
CA GLY A 173 32.61 1.20 3.11
C GLY A 173 32.58 0.27 1.91
N SER A 174 33.02 -0.97 2.12
CA SER A 174 33.01 -2.02 1.10
C SER A 174 31.59 -2.43 0.71
N CYS A 175 31.39 -2.75 -0.56
CA CYS A 175 30.14 -3.30 -1.07
C CYS A 175 30.22 -4.83 -1.22
N SER A 176 29.18 -5.53 -0.76
CA SER A 176 28.87 -6.89 -1.22
C SER A 176 28.54 -6.89 -2.72
N PRO A 177 28.54 -8.06 -3.40
CA PRO A 177 28.23 -8.12 -4.83
C PRO A 177 26.88 -7.50 -5.20
N ASP A 178 25.85 -7.77 -4.40
CA ASP A 178 24.51 -7.24 -4.56
C ASP A 178 24.41 -5.76 -4.15
N GLY A 179 25.08 -5.33 -3.07
CA GLY A 179 25.16 -3.93 -2.70
C GLY A 179 25.84 -3.07 -3.77
N ARG A 180 26.84 -3.64 -4.47
CA ARG A 180 27.51 -2.99 -5.61
C ARG A 180 26.57 -2.84 -6.80
N GLU A 181 25.76 -3.87 -7.08
CA GLU A 181 24.78 -3.81 -8.15
C GLU A 181 23.67 -2.80 -7.83
N LEU A 182 23.13 -2.83 -6.60
CA LEU A 182 22.15 -1.84 -6.13
C LEU A 182 22.70 -0.41 -6.30
N LYS A 183 23.90 -0.16 -5.80
CA LYS A 183 24.55 1.16 -5.93
C LYS A 183 24.69 1.61 -7.38
N ARG A 184 25.00 0.69 -8.29
CA ARG A 184 25.18 0.97 -9.73
C ARG A 184 23.86 1.39 -10.38
N VAL A 185 22.76 0.72 -10.05
CA VAL A 185 21.44 0.97 -10.68
C VAL A 185 20.63 2.06 -9.97
N LEU A 186 20.93 2.34 -8.69
CA LEU A 186 20.12 3.23 -7.85
C LEU A 186 19.91 4.64 -8.45
N PRO A 187 20.92 5.34 -9.01
CA PRO A 187 20.70 6.67 -9.60
C PRO A 187 19.71 6.65 -10.78
N GLU A 188 19.83 5.66 -11.67
CA GLU A 188 18.91 5.49 -12.80
C GLU A 188 17.52 5.07 -12.31
N ALA A 189 17.47 4.14 -11.35
CA ALA A 189 16.22 3.68 -10.76
C ALA A 189 15.47 4.83 -10.07
N LEU A 190 16.16 5.77 -9.42
CA LEU A 190 15.51 6.96 -8.88
C LEU A 190 15.04 7.87 -10.02
N ALA A 191 15.92 8.21 -10.98
CA ALA A 191 15.61 9.15 -12.06
C ALA A 191 14.49 8.69 -13.01
N THR A 192 14.26 7.37 -13.10
CA THR A 192 13.26 6.78 -13.99
C THR A 192 12.08 6.16 -13.24
N ASP A 193 11.91 6.50 -11.96
CA ASP A 193 10.90 5.90 -11.08
C ASP A 193 10.84 4.36 -11.18
N CYS A 194 12.03 3.78 -11.16
CA CYS A 194 12.27 2.35 -11.18
C CYS A 194 11.61 1.69 -12.42
N ALA A 195 11.61 2.36 -13.58
CA ALA A 195 10.96 1.87 -14.81
C ALA A 195 11.39 0.46 -15.24
N LYS A 196 12.61 0.05 -14.86
CA LYS A 196 13.20 -1.27 -15.16
C LYS A 196 13.06 -2.29 -14.03
N CYS A 197 12.46 -1.90 -12.91
CA CYS A 197 12.34 -2.73 -11.73
C CYS A 197 11.19 -3.75 -11.87
N SER A 198 11.38 -4.95 -11.32
CA SER A 198 10.29 -5.90 -11.14
C SER A 198 9.32 -5.43 -10.03
N PRO A 199 8.07 -5.93 -10.01
CA PRO A 199 7.14 -5.64 -8.91
C PRO A 199 7.73 -6.00 -7.53
N GLY A 200 8.47 -7.11 -7.45
CA GLY A 200 9.18 -7.52 -6.24
C GLY A 200 10.24 -6.51 -5.80
N GLN A 201 11.05 -6.00 -6.75
CA GLN A 201 12.07 -4.99 -6.47
C GLN A 201 11.46 -3.68 -5.97
N LYS A 202 10.35 -3.22 -6.57
CA LYS A 202 9.64 -2.01 -6.12
C LYS A 202 9.10 -2.19 -4.69
N LYS A 203 8.45 -3.33 -4.40
CA LYS A 203 7.92 -3.66 -3.07
C LYS A 203 9.01 -3.72 -2.01
N GLN A 204 10.13 -4.39 -2.31
CA GLN A 204 11.27 -4.47 -1.39
C GLN A 204 11.92 -3.09 -1.17
N ALA A 205 12.07 -2.28 -2.22
CA ALA A 205 12.62 -0.94 -2.12
C ALA A 205 11.77 -0.04 -1.21
N GLY A 206 10.44 -0.03 -1.39
CA GLY A 206 9.52 0.71 -0.52
C GLY A 206 9.69 0.32 0.95
N LYS A 207 9.68 -0.98 1.24
CA LYS A 207 9.89 -1.49 2.61
C LYS A 207 11.22 -1.02 3.22
N VAL A 208 12.32 -1.10 2.47
CA VAL A 208 13.65 -0.67 2.93
C VAL A 208 13.68 0.84 3.18
N LEU A 209 13.16 1.64 2.25
CA LEU A 209 13.13 3.09 2.37
C LEU A 209 12.31 3.54 3.58
N THR A 210 11.10 3.00 3.77
CA THR A 210 10.26 3.29 4.93
C THR A 210 10.95 2.88 6.23
N PHE A 211 11.58 1.70 6.28
CA PHE A 211 12.27 1.24 7.49
C PHE A 211 13.46 2.15 7.86
N ILE A 212 14.26 2.56 6.87
CA ILE A 212 15.40 3.48 7.09
C ILE A 212 14.89 4.87 7.52
N LEU A 213 13.85 5.39 6.85
CA LEU A 213 13.21 6.65 7.22
C LEU A 213 12.73 6.60 8.68
N LEU A 214 12.04 5.54 9.11
CA LEU A 214 11.47 5.52 10.46
C LEU A 214 12.50 5.20 11.57
N ASN A 215 13.54 4.42 11.28
CA ASN A 215 14.42 3.87 12.32
C ASN A 215 15.89 4.35 12.25
N TYR A 216 16.31 4.94 11.13
CA TYR A 216 17.70 5.31 10.84
C TYR A 216 17.77 6.71 10.19
N ARG A 217 17.19 7.71 10.86
CA ARG A 217 17.07 9.10 10.35
C ARG A 217 18.39 9.71 9.90
N LYS A 218 19.44 9.54 10.70
CA LYS A 218 20.77 10.07 10.38
C LYS A 218 21.33 9.49 9.08
N GLU A 219 21.10 8.21 8.83
CA GLU A 219 21.49 7.53 7.61
C GLU A 219 20.60 7.91 6.43
N TRP A 220 19.29 8.05 6.67
CA TRP A 220 18.32 8.56 5.69
C TRP A 220 18.75 9.91 5.14
N ASP A 221 19.06 10.87 6.01
CA ASP A 221 19.46 12.22 5.60
C ASP A 221 20.72 12.22 4.74
N GLN A 222 21.67 11.34 5.05
CA GLN A 222 22.88 11.18 4.22
C GLN A 222 22.58 10.58 2.86
N LEU A 223 21.65 9.61 2.79
CA LEU A 223 21.23 9.00 1.54
C LEU A 223 20.51 10.02 0.66
N ILE A 224 19.59 10.81 1.22
CA ILE A 224 18.93 11.88 0.47
C ILE A 224 19.94 12.93 0.02
N ALA A 225 20.82 13.42 0.89
CA ALA A 225 21.82 14.42 0.49
C ALA A 225 22.68 13.95 -0.70
N LYS A 226 22.84 12.63 -0.88
CA LYS A 226 23.58 12.04 -1.98
C LYS A 226 22.74 11.78 -3.23
N TYR A 227 21.54 11.22 -3.06
CA TYR A 227 20.74 10.67 -4.15
C TYR A 227 19.56 11.56 -4.55
N ASP A 228 19.15 12.49 -3.69
CA ASP A 228 18.07 13.47 -3.92
C ASP A 228 18.46 14.89 -3.44
N PRO A 229 19.61 15.45 -3.87
CA PRO A 229 20.07 16.75 -3.36
C PRO A 229 19.14 17.92 -3.71
N GLU A 230 18.35 17.79 -4.76
CA GLU A 230 17.38 18.81 -5.22
C GLU A 230 15.98 18.62 -4.61
N GLY A 231 15.78 17.53 -3.86
CA GLY A 231 14.48 17.16 -3.27
C GLY A 231 13.42 16.81 -4.31
N ASN A 232 13.82 16.41 -5.51
CA ASN A 232 12.88 16.10 -6.59
C ASN A 232 12.06 14.86 -6.23
N TYR A 233 12.67 13.85 -5.60
CA TYR A 233 11.95 12.64 -5.20
C TYR A 233 11.11 12.86 -3.95
N ARG A 234 11.61 13.61 -2.98
CA ARG A 234 10.82 13.97 -1.79
C ARG A 234 9.57 14.75 -2.15
N LYS A 235 9.65 15.72 -3.08
CA LYS A 235 8.51 16.46 -3.61
C LYS A 235 7.54 15.56 -4.38
N GLN A 236 8.06 14.66 -5.22
CA GLN A 236 7.22 13.72 -5.99
C GLN A 236 6.35 12.83 -5.09
N TYR A 237 6.80 12.53 -3.88
CA TYR A 237 6.07 11.68 -2.93
C TYR A 237 5.53 12.44 -1.72
N GLU A 238 5.47 13.77 -1.77
CA GLU A 238 4.94 14.62 -0.69
C GLU A 238 5.61 14.32 0.68
N ILE A 239 6.89 13.93 0.68
CA ILE A 239 7.65 13.57 1.89
C ILE A 239 8.04 14.83 2.69
N ASP A 240 8.07 16.00 2.05
CA ASP A 240 8.52 17.27 2.64
C ASP A 240 7.39 18.20 3.11
N ASP A 241 6.11 17.82 2.97
CA ASP A 241 4.98 18.63 3.44
C ASP A 241 4.74 18.38 4.95
N ASP A 242 5.41 19.22 5.77
CA ASP A 242 5.08 19.62 7.15
C ASP A 242 4.70 18.55 8.19
N TYR A 243 5.07 17.29 8.00
CA TYR A 243 5.06 16.33 9.09
C TYR A 243 6.22 16.60 10.06
N ASP A 244 5.89 17.24 11.19
CA ASP A 244 6.76 17.36 12.34
C ASP A 244 7.00 15.98 12.97
N TYR A 245 8.00 15.27 12.44
CA TYR A 245 8.43 13.98 12.94
C TYR A 245 9.22 14.06 14.26
N SER A 246 9.36 15.25 14.87
CA SER A 246 10.00 15.36 16.20
C SER A 246 9.21 14.61 17.28
N GLN A 247 7.90 14.43 17.08
CA GLN A 247 7.06 13.62 17.95
C GLN A 247 7.31 12.10 17.84
N LEU A 248 8.07 11.63 16.84
CA LEU A 248 8.43 10.22 16.69
C LEU A 248 9.76 9.85 17.37
N ASP A 249 10.63 10.82 17.65
CA ASP A 249 11.88 10.58 18.38
C ASP A 249 11.62 10.25 19.86
N ASP A 250 10.50 10.75 20.41
CA ASP A 250 10.04 10.43 21.76
C ASP A 250 9.35 9.06 21.86
N ALA A 251 8.95 8.47 20.72
CA ALA A 251 8.39 7.11 20.65
C ALA A 251 9.46 6.02 20.49
N ALA A 252 10.74 6.40 20.33
CA ALA A 252 11.88 5.50 20.15
C ALA A 252 12.77 5.34 21.41
N LYS A 253 12.32 5.85 22.56
CA LYS A 253 12.91 5.57 23.89
C LYS A 253 12.03 4.61 24.68
#